data_AF-H9F2C6-F1
#
_entry.id   AF-H9F2C6-F1
#
_cell.length_a   1.000
_cell.length_b   1.000
_cell.length_c   1.000
_cell.angle_alpha   90.00
_cell.angle_beta   90.00
_cell.angle_gamma   90.00
#
_symmetry.space_group_name_H-M   'P 1'
#
loop_
_entity.id
_entity.type
_entity.pdbx_description
1 polymer ?
#
loop_
_entity_poly.entity_id
_entity_poly.type
_entity_poly.pdbx_seq_one_letter_code
_entity_poly.pdbx_strand_id
1 'polypeptide(L)'
;KEVFGAGAMRHVVILFTHKEDLGGQALDDYVANTDNCSLKDLVQECERRYCAFNNRGSGEEQRQQQAELLAVIERLGREREGSFHSNNLFLDAQLLQRAGAGTCQEDYRQYLAKVKWHVEKQRQELRENESNWAYKALLRVKHLMLLHYEIFVFLFWCSILFLIIFLFIFHYI
;
A
#
# COMPACT_ATOMS: atom_id res chain seq x y z
N LYS A 1 5.92 0.63 8.48
CA LYS A 1 5.43 2.02 8.74
C LYS A 1 5.56 2.45 10.20
N GLU A 2 5.39 1.55 11.17
CA GLU A 2 5.45 1.89 12.60
C GLU A 2 6.82 2.40 13.08
N VAL A 3 7.92 1.92 12.48
CA VAL A 3 9.29 2.26 12.89
C VAL A 3 9.91 3.37 12.04
N PHE A 4 9.75 3.29 10.72
CA PHE A 4 10.36 4.20 9.76
C PHE A 4 9.36 5.24 9.21
N GLY A 5 8.11 5.22 9.68
CA GLY A 5 7.05 6.08 9.19
C GLY A 5 6.39 5.58 7.91
N ALA A 6 5.20 6.13 7.61
CA ALA A 6 4.48 5.83 6.38
C ALA A 6 5.26 6.28 5.12
N GLY A 7 6.01 7.38 5.22
CA GLY A 7 6.82 7.92 4.13
C GLY A 7 7.95 6.99 3.66
N ALA A 8 8.33 5.98 4.45
CA ALA A 8 9.34 5.00 4.07
C ALA A 8 8.90 4.12 2.90
N MET A 9 7.60 3.86 2.72
CA MET A 9 7.06 3.01 1.64
C MET A 9 7.44 3.52 0.24
N ARG A 10 7.66 4.84 0.11
CA ARG A 10 8.15 5.50 -1.09
C ARG A 10 9.56 5.06 -1.53
N HIS A 11 10.32 4.46 -0.64
CA HIS A 11 11.69 4.00 -0.87
C HIS A 11 11.83 2.47 -0.76
N VAL A 12 10.71 1.73 -0.68
CA VAL A 12 10.71 0.26 -0.58
C VAL A 12 10.54 -0.36 -1.96
N VAL A 13 11.24 -1.49 -2.16
CA VAL A 13 11.06 -2.42 -3.28
C VAL A 13 10.61 -3.77 -2.70
N ILE A 14 9.55 -4.35 -3.26
CA ILE A 14 9.04 -5.66 -2.82
C ILE A 14 9.80 -6.76 -3.55
N LEU A 15 10.37 -7.71 -2.81
CA LEU A 15 11.06 -8.86 -3.40
C LEU A 15 10.22 -10.12 -3.22
N PHE A 16 9.74 -10.68 -4.33
CA PHE A 16 9.08 -11.97 -4.37
C PHE A 16 10.15 -13.06 -4.50
N THR A 17 10.27 -13.93 -3.51
CA THR A 17 11.13 -15.12 -3.61
C THR A 17 10.35 -16.29 -4.22
N HIS A 18 11.05 -17.38 -4.54
CA HIS A 18 10.46 -18.56 -5.20
C HIS A 18 9.86 -18.26 -6.58
N LYS A 19 10.61 -17.51 -7.42
CA LYS A 19 10.19 -17.19 -8.79
C LYS A 19 9.84 -18.44 -9.62
N GLU A 20 10.47 -19.58 -9.33
CA GLU A 20 10.18 -20.87 -9.97
C GLU A 20 8.70 -21.30 -9.85
N ASP A 21 8.02 -20.88 -8.78
CA ASP A 21 6.61 -21.23 -8.54
C ASP A 21 5.66 -20.47 -9.48
N LEU A 22 6.13 -19.42 -10.17
CA LEU A 22 5.34 -18.73 -11.20
C LEU A 22 5.12 -19.60 -12.45
N GLY A 23 5.85 -20.72 -12.61
CA GLY A 23 5.64 -21.62 -13.76
C GLY A 23 5.83 -20.96 -15.12
N GLY A 24 6.66 -19.90 -15.20
CA GLY A 24 6.86 -19.10 -16.41
C GLY A 24 5.89 -17.93 -16.59
N GLN A 25 4.89 -17.78 -15.72
CA GLN A 25 4.02 -16.61 -15.68
C GLN A 25 4.82 -15.34 -15.35
N ALA A 26 4.47 -14.21 -15.99
CA ALA A 26 5.03 -12.92 -15.63
C ALA A 26 4.57 -12.49 -14.23
N LEU A 27 5.49 -11.93 -13.43
CA LEU A 27 5.16 -11.43 -12.09
C LEU A 27 4.06 -10.35 -12.14
N ASP A 28 4.07 -9.50 -13.17
CA ASP A 28 3.04 -8.48 -13.38
C ASP A 28 1.64 -9.08 -13.49
N ASP A 29 1.50 -10.20 -14.19
CA ASP A 29 0.22 -10.90 -14.33
C ASP A 29 -0.22 -11.52 -13.01
N TYR A 30 0.72 -12.08 -12.23
CA TYR A 30 0.41 -12.60 -10.90
C TYR A 30 -0.11 -11.50 -9.97
N VAL A 31 0.59 -10.35 -9.93
CA VAL A 31 0.23 -9.21 -9.11
C VAL A 31 -1.11 -8.59 -9.54
N ALA A 32 -1.40 -8.56 -10.84
CA ALA A 32 -2.67 -8.05 -11.35
C ALA A 32 -3.85 -8.96 -10.96
N ASN A 33 -3.66 -10.27 -11.04
CA ASN A 33 -4.74 -11.25 -10.93
C ASN A 33 -4.89 -11.87 -9.52
N THR A 34 -4.01 -11.56 -8.57
CA THR A 34 -4.11 -12.10 -7.20
C THR A 34 -5.38 -11.63 -6.48
N ASP A 35 -6.06 -12.52 -5.76
CA ASP A 35 -7.18 -12.16 -4.89
C ASP A 35 -6.72 -11.59 -3.53
N ASN A 36 -5.41 -11.54 -3.30
CA ASN A 36 -4.84 -11.00 -2.07
C ASN A 36 -4.90 -9.45 -2.08
N CYS A 37 -5.98 -8.90 -1.53
CA CYS A 37 -6.17 -7.46 -1.40
C CYS A 37 -5.02 -6.77 -0.65
N SER A 38 -4.50 -7.37 0.42
CA SER A 38 -3.39 -6.79 1.19
C SER A 38 -2.10 -6.70 0.37
N LEU A 39 -1.85 -7.67 -0.51
CA LEU A 39 -0.73 -7.61 -1.46
C LEU A 39 -0.94 -6.50 -2.50
N LYS A 40 -2.16 -6.37 -3.04
CA LYS A 40 -2.51 -5.29 -3.97
C LYS A 40 -2.29 -3.91 -3.35
N ASP A 41 -2.72 -3.73 -2.10
CA ASP A 41 -2.51 -2.48 -1.35
C ASP A 41 -1.01 -2.20 -1.15
N LEU A 42 -0.24 -3.21 -0.71
CA LEU A 42 1.21 -3.08 -0.53
C LEU A 42 1.92 -2.71 -1.84
N VAL A 43 1.55 -3.33 -2.95
CA VAL A 43 2.08 -3.03 -4.29
C VAL A 43 1.78 -1.58 -4.67
N GLN A 44 0.58 -1.08 -4.40
CA GLN A 44 0.23 0.32 -4.68
C GLN A 44 1.03 1.29 -3.81
N GLU A 45 1.19 1.00 -2.52
CA GLU A 45 1.97 1.83 -1.60
C GLU A 45 3.46 1.90 -1.97
N CYS A 46 3.99 0.81 -2.51
CA CYS A 46 5.34 0.74 -3.07
C CYS A 46 5.42 1.26 -4.51
N GLU A 47 4.36 1.90 -5.03
CA GLU A 47 4.27 2.45 -6.39
C GLU A 47 4.68 1.44 -7.46
N ARG A 48 4.24 0.18 -7.29
CA ARG A 48 4.52 -0.95 -8.20
C ARG A 48 6.01 -1.27 -8.37
N ARG A 49 6.85 -0.94 -7.39
CA ARG A 49 8.25 -1.38 -7.35
C ARG A 49 8.34 -2.78 -6.74
N TYR A 50 8.54 -3.77 -7.60
CA TYR A 50 8.75 -5.15 -7.19
C TYR A 50 9.62 -5.93 -8.17
N CYS A 51 10.23 -7.02 -7.71
CA CYS A 51 11.03 -7.96 -8.50
C CYS A 51 10.76 -9.41 -8.03
N ALA A 52 11.00 -10.40 -8.89
CA ALA A 52 10.96 -11.82 -8.53
C ALA A 52 12.35 -12.45 -8.59
N PHE A 53 12.68 -13.25 -7.56
CA PHE A 53 13.96 -13.91 -7.38
C PHE A 53 13.79 -15.42 -7.21
N ASN A 54 14.56 -16.17 -7.98
CA ASN A 54 14.84 -17.58 -7.71
C ASN A 54 16.17 -17.63 -6.97
N ASN A 55 16.13 -17.81 -5.65
CA ASN A 55 17.34 -17.84 -4.82
C ASN A 55 18.22 -19.09 -5.07
N ARG A 56 17.73 -20.06 -5.84
CA ARG A 56 18.47 -21.24 -6.29
C ARG A 56 19.05 -21.07 -7.70
N GLY A 57 18.65 -20.00 -8.41
CA GLY A 57 19.15 -19.66 -9.73
C GLY A 57 20.65 -19.35 -9.70
N SER A 58 21.36 -19.73 -10.76
CA SER A 58 22.80 -19.52 -10.87
C SER A 58 23.18 -19.11 -12.30
N GLY A 59 24.42 -18.64 -12.49
CA GLY A 59 24.95 -18.29 -13.81
C GLY A 59 24.20 -17.13 -14.45
N GLU A 60 23.61 -17.38 -15.62
CA GLU A 60 22.89 -16.36 -16.40
C GLU A 60 21.63 -15.85 -15.68
N GLU A 61 20.84 -16.78 -15.16
CA GLU A 61 19.58 -16.45 -14.48
C GLU A 61 19.84 -15.51 -13.28
N GLN A 62 20.87 -15.81 -12.48
CA GLN A 62 21.25 -14.98 -11.35
C GLN A 62 21.68 -13.57 -11.79
N ARG A 63 22.50 -13.47 -12.85
CA ARG A 63 22.94 -12.17 -13.38
C ARG A 63 21.76 -11.35 -13.90
N GLN A 64 20.82 -11.98 -14.60
CA GLN A 64 19.63 -11.31 -15.10
C GLN A 64 18.74 -10.76 -13.97
N GLN A 65 18.50 -11.54 -12.92
CA GLN A 65 17.67 -11.12 -11.78
C GLN A 65 18.33 -10.00 -10.96
N GLN A 66 19.67 -10.03 -10.82
CA GLN A 66 20.42 -8.93 -10.19
C GLN A 66 20.32 -7.65 -11.01
N ALA A 67 20.45 -7.75 -12.34
CA ALA A 67 20.31 -6.60 -13.23
C ALA A 67 18.90 -5.99 -13.16
N GLU A 68 17.85 -6.83 -13.09
CA GLU A 68 16.46 -6.39 -12.90
C GLU A 68 16.29 -5.59 -11.60
N LEU A 69 16.80 -6.12 -10.47
CA LEU A 69 16.71 -5.44 -9.18
C LEU A 69 17.47 -4.10 -9.18
N LEU A 70 18.68 -4.08 -9.75
CA LEU A 70 19.47 -2.85 -9.88
C LEU A 70 18.73 -1.81 -10.72
N ALA A 71 18.10 -2.21 -11.84
CA ALA A 71 17.32 -1.29 -12.66
C ALA A 71 16.12 -0.69 -11.90
N VAL A 72 15.47 -1.46 -11.02
CA VAL A 72 14.40 -0.95 -10.15
C VAL A 72 14.95 0.03 -9.11
N ILE A 73 16.09 -0.28 -8.49
CA ILE A 73 16.74 0.60 -7.51
C ILE A 73 17.20 1.91 -8.16
N GLU A 74 17.80 1.85 -9.35
CA GLU A 74 18.22 3.04 -10.09
C GLU A 74 17.02 3.90 -10.51
N ARG A 75 15.93 3.27 -10.96
CA ARG A 75 14.69 3.98 -11.27
C ARG A 75 14.15 4.68 -10.02
N LEU A 76 14.09 3.99 -8.89
CA LEU A 76 13.72 4.57 -7.61
C LEU A 76 14.63 5.76 -7.26
N GLY A 77 15.94 5.63 -7.42
CA GLY A 77 16.90 6.71 -7.20
C GLY A 77 16.60 7.94 -8.06
N ARG A 78 16.28 7.75 -9.34
CA ARG A 78 15.88 8.85 -10.25
C ARG A 78 14.55 9.49 -9.84
N GLU A 79 13.53 8.69 -9.54
CA GLU A 79 12.20 9.15 -9.09
C GLU A 79 12.27 9.94 -7.77
N ARG A 80 13.28 9.67 -6.95
CA ARG A 80 13.52 10.35 -5.68
C ARG A 80 14.59 11.42 -5.75
N GLU A 81 15.09 11.76 -6.95
CA GLU A 81 16.15 12.76 -7.14
C GLU A 81 17.42 12.46 -6.31
N GLY A 82 17.72 11.17 -6.13
CA GLY A 82 18.83 10.70 -5.29
C GLY A 82 18.59 10.86 -3.79
N SER A 83 17.42 11.30 -3.35
CA SER A 83 17.11 11.46 -1.93
C SER A 83 16.92 10.11 -1.23
N PHE A 84 17.48 10.01 -0.02
CA PHE A 84 17.28 8.87 0.87
C PHE A 84 16.08 9.11 1.77
N HIS A 85 15.44 8.02 2.18
CA HIS A 85 14.52 8.11 3.30
C HIS A 85 15.29 8.56 4.55
N SER A 86 14.81 9.61 5.20
CA SER A 86 15.41 10.14 6.42
C SER A 86 14.32 10.60 7.38
N ASN A 87 14.68 10.65 8.66
CA ASN A 87 13.90 11.19 9.76
C ASN A 87 14.87 11.64 10.87
N ASN A 88 14.35 12.34 11.88
CA ASN A 88 15.17 12.90 12.95
C ASN A 88 15.99 11.84 13.73
N LEU A 89 15.52 10.58 13.78
CA LEU A 89 16.23 9.50 14.46
C LEU A 89 17.52 9.11 13.75
N PHE A 90 17.58 9.20 12.41
CA PHE A 90 18.82 8.90 11.66
C PHE A 90 19.93 9.89 11.99
N LEU A 91 19.59 11.18 12.13
CA LEU A 91 20.55 12.20 12.53
C LEU A 91 21.01 11.99 13.97
N ASP A 92 20.08 11.74 14.89
CA ASP A 92 20.40 11.45 16.29
C ASP A 92 21.32 10.21 16.41
N ALA A 93 21.04 9.15 15.64
CA ALA A 93 21.87 7.95 15.60
C ALA A 93 23.29 8.23 15.07
N GLN A 94 23.42 9.06 14.03
CA GLN A 94 24.71 9.43 13.47
C GLN A 94 25.54 10.27 14.46
N LEU A 95 24.90 11.19 15.20
CA LEU A 95 25.56 11.98 16.22
C LEU A 95 26.07 11.09 17.38
N LEU A 96 25.28 10.12 17.83
CA LEU A 96 25.71 9.16 18.86
C LEU A 96 26.88 8.29 18.39
N GLN A 97 26.85 7.80 17.15
CA GLN A 97 27.96 7.03 16.60
C GLN A 97 29.25 7.85 16.53
N ARG A 98 29.16 9.12 16.11
CA ARG A 98 30.32 10.04 16.03
C ARG A 98 30.89 10.41 17.40
N ALA A 99 30.08 10.44 18.45
CA ALA A 99 30.52 10.72 19.80
C ALA A 99 31.43 9.63 20.42
N GLY A 100 31.51 8.43 19.82
CA GLY A 100 32.46 7.38 20.19
C GLY A 100 32.28 6.81 21.61
N ALA A 101 33.29 6.08 22.12
CA ALA A 101 33.29 5.41 23.44
C ALA A 101 33.20 6.35 24.66
N GLY A 102 33.01 7.66 24.44
CA GLY A 102 32.78 8.67 25.47
C GLY A 102 31.30 9.03 25.68
N THR A 103 30.35 8.39 24.99
CA THR A 103 28.92 8.64 25.21
C THR A 103 28.54 8.28 26.64
N CYS A 104 27.99 9.25 27.37
CA CYS A 104 27.43 8.96 28.68
C CYS A 104 26.26 7.98 28.51
N GLN A 105 26.04 7.10 29.49
CA GLN A 105 24.86 6.23 29.53
C GLN A 105 23.56 7.06 29.40
N GLU A 106 23.58 8.32 29.81
CA GLU A 106 22.48 9.28 29.68
C GLU A 106 22.17 9.66 28.23
N ASP A 107 23.17 9.88 27.37
CA ASP A 107 22.97 10.23 25.95
C ASP A 107 22.26 9.09 25.21
N TYR A 108 22.68 7.86 25.48
CA TYR A 108 22.05 6.66 24.92
C TYR A 108 20.62 6.49 25.45
N ARG A 109 20.38 6.74 26.75
CA ARG A 109 19.03 6.71 27.32
C ARG A 109 18.12 7.77 26.70
N GLN A 110 18.64 8.97 26.46
CA GLN A 110 17.90 10.06 25.82
C GLN A 110 17.55 9.69 24.38
N TYR A 111 18.48 9.11 23.62
CA TYR A 111 18.19 8.60 22.28
C TYR A 111 17.13 7.50 22.28
N LEU A 112 17.24 6.51 23.17
CA LEU A 112 16.22 5.47 23.27
C LEU A 112 14.84 6.04 23.63
N ALA A 113 14.78 7.07 24.47
CA ALA A 113 13.54 7.78 24.76
C ALA A 113 12.96 8.45 23.51
N LYS A 114 13.80 9.09 22.68
CA LYS A 114 13.38 9.66 21.38
C LYS A 114 12.87 8.60 20.42
N VAL A 115 13.59 7.47 20.27
CA VAL A 115 13.16 6.34 19.42
C VAL A 115 11.81 5.82 19.88
N LYS A 116 11.66 5.54 21.18
CA LYS A 116 10.42 5.02 21.75
C LYS A 116 9.25 5.97 21.52
N TRP A 117 9.46 7.27 21.76
CA TRP A 117 8.44 8.29 21.51
C TRP A 117 8.05 8.37 20.03
N HIS A 118 9.03 8.32 19.13
CA HIS A 118 8.78 8.42 17.69
C HIS A 118 7.98 7.23 17.16
N VAL A 119 8.35 6.01 17.57
CA VAL A 119 7.64 4.77 17.20
C VAL A 119 6.21 4.80 17.73
N GLU A 120 5.99 5.19 18.99
CA GLU A 120 4.64 5.26 19.55
C GLU A 120 3.78 6.33 18.86
N LYS A 121 4.36 7.49 18.54
CA LYS A 121 3.68 8.53 17.76
C LYS A 121 3.26 8.02 16.39
N GLN A 122 4.17 7.39 15.64
CA GLN A 122 3.86 6.80 14.32
C GLN A 122 2.78 5.72 14.43
N ARG A 123 2.83 4.90 15.49
CA ARG A 123 1.83 3.88 15.76
C ARG A 123 0.43 4.47 16.02
N GLN A 124 0.35 5.57 16.77
CA GLN A 124 -0.89 6.31 17.00
C GLN A 124 -1.46 6.88 15.69
N GLU A 125 -0.63 7.58 14.91
CA GLU A 125 -1.03 8.14 13.62
C GLU A 125 -1.54 7.07 12.65
N LEU A 126 -0.91 5.88 12.62
CA LEU A 126 -1.37 4.75 11.82
C LEU A 126 -2.74 4.25 12.27
N ARG A 127 -2.96 4.06 13.58
CA ARG A 127 -4.26 3.62 14.13
C ARG A 127 -5.38 4.63 13.83
N GLU A 128 -5.09 5.92 13.95
CA GLU A 128 -6.04 6.99 13.65
C GLU A 128 -6.37 7.02 12.16
N ASN A 129 -5.38 6.88 11.29
CA ASN A 129 -5.59 6.86 9.85
C ASN A 129 -6.38 5.62 9.40
N GLU A 130 -6.11 4.44 9.96
CA GLU A 130 -6.90 3.22 9.73
C GLU A 130 -8.35 3.42 10.15
N SER A 131 -8.59 4.00 11.33
CA SER A 131 -9.94 4.29 11.82
C SER A 131 -10.68 5.29 10.91
N ASN A 132 -10.00 6.34 10.47
CA ASN A 132 -10.56 7.34 9.55
C ASN A 132 -10.84 6.73 8.17
N TRP A 133 -9.96 5.87 7.66
CA TRP A 133 -10.17 5.14 6.41
C TRP A 133 -11.40 4.24 6.51
N ALA A 134 -11.53 3.46 7.59
CA ALA A 134 -12.69 2.59 7.82
C ALA A 134 -13.99 3.39 7.85
N TYR A 135 -13.99 4.53 8.53
CA TYR A 135 -15.12 5.46 8.56
C TYR A 135 -15.48 5.98 7.14
N LYS A 136 -14.49 6.40 6.35
CA LYS A 136 -14.70 6.85 4.96
C LYS A 136 -15.24 5.72 4.07
N ALA A 137 -14.73 4.50 4.22
CA ALA A 137 -15.19 3.33 3.48
C ALA A 137 -16.67 3.03 3.81
N LEU A 138 -17.02 3.03 5.10
CA LEU A 138 -18.40 2.84 5.55
C LEU A 138 -19.34 3.91 4.97
N LEU A 139 -18.90 5.18 4.94
CA LEU A 139 -19.68 6.26 4.36
C LEU A 139 -19.92 6.07 2.85
N ARG A 140 -18.90 5.61 2.10
CA ARG A 140 -19.04 5.31 0.67
C ARG A 140 -20.04 4.17 0.42
N VAL A 141 -19.98 3.10 1.22
CA VAL A 141 -20.92 1.98 1.11
C VAL A 141 -22.34 2.45 1.41
N LYS A 142 -22.53 3.23 2.47
CA LYS A 142 -23.84 3.81 2.81
C LYS A 142 -24.39 4.68 1.68
N HIS A 143 -23.55 5.50 1.06
CA HIS A 143 -23.95 6.32 -0.09
C HIS A 143 -24.35 5.45 -1.29
N LEU A 144 -23.58 4.41 -1.61
CA LEU A 144 -23.89 3.51 -2.72
C LEU A 144 -25.20 2.74 -2.48
N MET A 145 -25.43 2.27 -1.25
CA MET A 145 -26.68 1.59 -0.87
C MET A 145 -27.89 2.52 -1.01
N LEU A 146 -27.78 3.77 -0.54
CA LEU A 146 -28.86 4.77 -0.68
C LEU A 146 -29.15 5.07 -2.16
N LEU A 147 -28.12 5.22 -2.99
CA LEU A 147 -28.29 5.45 -4.43
C LEU A 147 -29.00 4.26 -5.11
N HIS A 148 -28.57 3.03 -4.80
CA HIS A 148 -29.21 1.82 -5.33
C HIS A 148 -30.68 1.71 -4.91
N TYR A 149 -31.00 2.08 -3.67
CA TYR A 149 -32.38 2.08 -3.15
C TYR A 149 -33.27 3.09 -3.88
N GLU A 150 -32.81 4.34 -4.05
CA GLU A 150 -33.55 5.38 -4.78
C GLU A 150 -33.82 4.97 -6.24
N ILE A 151 -32.81 4.42 -6.92
CA ILE A 151 -32.96 3.90 -8.29
C ILE A 151 -33.98 2.76 -8.33
N PHE A 152 -33.92 1.83 -7.37
CA PHE A 152 -34.84 0.70 -7.30
C PHE A 152 -36.30 1.16 -7.10
N VAL A 153 -36.53 2.09 -6.17
CA VAL A 153 -37.86 2.67 -5.91
C VAL A 153 -38.39 3.37 -7.17
N PHE A 154 -37.57 4.18 -7.83
CA PHE A 154 -37.94 4.87 -9.07
C PHE A 154 -38.36 3.88 -10.18
N LEU A 155 -37.55 2.85 -10.43
CA LEU A 155 -37.85 1.83 -11.44
C LEU A 155 -39.14 1.06 -11.13
N PHE A 156 -39.40 0.76 -9.86
CA PHE A 156 -40.62 0.11 -9.41
C PHE A 156 -41.86 0.95 -9.71
N TRP A 157 -41.83 2.25 -9.39
CA TRP A 157 -42.93 3.17 -9.69
C TRP A 157 -43.14 3.37 -11.20
N CYS A 158 -42.06 3.47 -11.99
CA CYS A 158 -42.14 3.52 -13.44
C CYS A 158 -42.82 2.28 -14.03
N SER A 159 -42.50 1.09 -13.51
CA SER A 159 -43.13 -0.17 -13.92
C SER A 159 -44.63 -0.21 -13.58
N ILE A 160 -45.02 0.22 -12.38
CA ILE A 160 -46.44 0.31 -11.98
C ILE A 160 -47.20 1.26 -12.91
N LEU A 161 -46.65 2.45 -13.17
CA LEU A 161 -47.27 3.44 -14.05
C LEU A 161 -47.47 2.88 -15.46
N PHE A 162 -46.46 2.19 -16.00
CA PHE A 162 -46.54 1.55 -17.31
C PHE A 162 -47.65 0.50 -17.38
N LEU A 163 -47.78 -0.36 -16.36
CA LEU A 163 -48.84 -1.36 -16.28
C LEU A 163 -50.24 -0.72 -16.19
N ILE A 164 -50.40 0.36 -15.43
CA ILE A 164 -51.68 1.09 -15.34
C ILE A 164 -52.09 1.63 -16.70
N ILE A 165 -51.16 2.27 -17.42
CA ILE A 165 -51.42 2.82 -18.76
C ILE A 165 -51.78 1.70 -19.74
N PHE A 166 -51.06 0.58 -19.70
CA PHE A 166 -51.34 -0.59 -20.55
C PHE A 166 -52.74 -1.15 -20.32
N LEU A 167 -53.13 -1.33 -19.05
CA LEU A 167 -54.48 -1.81 -18.69
C LEU A 167 -55.58 -0.82 -19.10
N PHE A 168 -55.33 0.48 -18.97
CA PHE A 168 -56.28 1.52 -19.38
C PHE A 168 -56.53 1.48 -20.89
N ILE A 169 -55.47 1.37 -21.70
CA ILE A 169 -55.58 1.25 -23.17
C ILE A 169 -56.39 0.00 -23.54
N PHE A 170 -56.14 -1.13 -22.87
CA PHE A 170 -56.84 -2.38 -23.15
C PHE A 170 -58.32 -2.35 -22.73
N HIS A 171 -58.68 -1.58 -21.71
CA HIS A 171 -60.07 -1.47 -21.24
C HIS A 171 -60.94 -0.56 -22.12
N TYR A 172 -60.33 0.42 -22.79
CA TYR A 172 -61.02 1.43 -23.60
C TYR A 172 -61.00 1.15 -25.11
N ILE A 173 -60.48 -0.01 -25.51
CA ILE A 173 -60.55 -0.57 -26.87
C ILE A 173 -61.52 -1.76 -26.84
#